data_AF-A0ABD0VGG9-F1
#
_entry.id   AF-A0ABD0VGG9-F1
#
_cell.length_a   1.000
_cell.length_b   1.000
_cell.length_c   1.000
_cell.angle_alpha   90.00
_cell.angle_beta   90.00
_cell.angle_gamma   90.00
#
_symmetry.space_group_name_H-M   'P 1'
#
loop_
_entity.id
_entity.type
_entity.pdbx_description
1 polymer ?
#
loop_
_entity_poly.entity_id
_entity_poly.type
_entity_poly.pdbx_seq_one_letter_code
_entity_poly.pdbx_strand_id
1 'polypeptide(L)'
;MSPTLESAAGDQAAVAANSTSPPSSPLTAAEVSSILFQLASDTDRSDHVRCRKSAAMIRTLATKSDRNRRRLAKSGAACVLAAAFRTFAADCSASLDILSEILSALVLVYPIDDEEIFCEIGTPESLDVIVSILKSGDESGKLSAVLVLKQIVSFDGDLARAAARIDGLFETLLKLITDPISTTRGKKAAQLVAFHLASSSEEWMAARFVRMGVVSLVLESLVDSESEKRVGEAALSALDRLCGCELGREKAYGNALTVPVLVKKIFGFQTWQLTWLYLLCGSCVRIGKGRKKKVDVWWKLSKLGFL
;
A
#
# COMPACT_ATOMS: atom_id res chain seq x y z
N MET A 1 -82.80 12.29 -15.03
CA MET A 1 -82.54 13.70 -14.67
C MET A 1 -81.05 13.83 -14.42
N SER A 2 -80.29 14.28 -15.42
CA SER A 2 -79.02 14.99 -15.21
C SER A 2 -79.36 16.44 -14.78
N PRO A 3 -78.47 17.25 -14.18
CA PRO A 3 -77.06 17.51 -14.55
C PRO A 3 -76.14 17.60 -13.29
N THR A 4 -74.86 17.97 -13.27
CA THR A 4 -74.01 18.77 -14.15
C THR A 4 -72.54 18.46 -13.81
N LEU A 5 -71.70 18.41 -14.84
CA LEU A 5 -70.24 18.50 -14.78
C LEU A 5 -69.82 19.95 -14.56
N GLU A 6 -68.85 20.21 -13.67
CA GLU A 6 -67.99 21.38 -13.77
C GLU A 6 -66.57 21.03 -13.32
N SER A 7 -65.62 21.26 -14.21
CA SER A 7 -64.19 21.00 -14.05
C SER A 7 -63.52 22.31 -13.63
N ALA A 8 -62.57 22.27 -12.69
CA ALA A 8 -61.53 23.28 -12.63
C ALA A 8 -60.26 22.72 -11.96
N ALA A 9 -59.15 23.00 -12.62
CA ALA A 9 -57.78 22.65 -12.30
C ALA A 9 -57.27 23.23 -10.98
N GLY A 10 -56.21 22.62 -10.42
CA GLY A 10 -55.35 23.27 -9.44
C GLY A 10 -54.53 22.32 -8.58
N ASP A 11 -53.22 22.29 -8.84
CA ASP A 11 -52.12 21.95 -7.93
C ASP A 11 -51.94 20.50 -7.44
N GLN A 12 -51.28 19.71 -8.27
CA GLN A 12 -50.36 18.67 -7.80
C GLN A 12 -49.04 19.32 -7.34
N ALA A 13 -48.98 19.72 -6.06
CA ALA A 13 -47.71 20.02 -5.41
C ALA A 13 -47.03 18.71 -5.00
N ALA A 14 -45.96 18.37 -5.70
CA ALA A 14 -45.07 17.27 -5.40
C ALA A 14 -44.43 17.44 -4.02
N VAL A 15 -44.89 16.69 -3.03
CA VAL A 15 -44.16 16.51 -1.76
C VAL A 15 -43.05 15.50 -2.02
N ALA A 16 -41.92 16.01 -2.50
CA ALA A 16 -40.66 15.28 -2.49
C ALA A 16 -40.26 15.06 -1.01
N ALA A 17 -40.53 13.86 -0.51
CA ALA A 17 -40.07 13.39 0.79
C ALA A 17 -38.54 13.29 0.79
N ASN A 18 -37.87 14.40 1.07
CA ASN A 18 -36.44 14.44 1.30
C ASN A 18 -36.17 13.77 2.66
N SER A 19 -35.88 12.47 2.62
CA SER A 19 -35.48 11.67 3.77
C SER A 19 -34.08 12.08 4.20
N THR A 20 -33.96 13.28 4.77
CA THR A 20 -32.74 13.76 5.41
C THR A 20 -32.71 13.11 6.79
N SER A 21 -32.02 11.98 6.89
CA SER A 21 -31.67 11.42 8.20
C SER A 21 -30.95 12.49 9.04
N PRO A 22 -31.27 12.64 10.34
CA PRO A 22 -30.66 13.66 11.18
C PRO A 22 -29.14 13.43 11.25
N PRO A 23 -28.33 14.51 11.31
CA PRO A 23 -26.88 14.39 11.38
C PRO A 23 -26.52 13.58 12.63
N SER A 24 -25.77 12.49 12.43
CA SER A 24 -25.28 11.64 13.51
C SER A 24 -24.54 12.53 14.52
N SER A 25 -24.90 12.42 15.81
CA SER A 25 -24.23 13.17 16.86
C SER A 25 -22.71 12.96 16.78
N PRO A 26 -21.90 14.04 16.82
CA PRO A 26 -20.46 13.91 16.68
C PRO A 26 -19.90 13.10 17.85
N LEU A 27 -19.03 12.14 17.55
CA LEU A 27 -18.35 11.31 18.54
C LEU A 27 -17.61 12.20 19.55
N THR A 28 -17.87 12.00 20.84
CA THR A 28 -17.26 12.75 21.94
C THR A 28 -15.91 12.16 22.33
N ALA A 29 -15.05 12.98 22.96
CA ALA A 29 -13.73 12.51 23.42
C ALA A 29 -13.85 11.41 24.48
N ALA A 30 -14.82 11.54 25.40
CA ALA A 30 -15.07 10.55 26.45
C ALA A 30 -15.49 9.18 25.88
N GLU A 31 -16.33 9.17 24.84
CA GLU A 31 -16.71 7.94 24.14
C GLU A 31 -15.49 7.28 23.48
N VAL A 32 -14.62 8.05 22.83
CA VAL A 32 -13.39 7.52 22.23
C VAL A 32 -12.49 6.88 23.30
N SER A 33 -12.23 7.60 24.38
CA SER A 33 -11.40 7.10 25.48
C SER A 33 -11.98 5.83 26.10
N SER A 34 -13.29 5.76 26.27
CA SER A 34 -13.98 4.57 26.80
C SER A 34 -13.81 3.36 25.87
N ILE A 35 -14.01 3.53 24.55
CA ILE A 35 -13.85 2.45 23.56
C ILE A 35 -12.39 1.96 23.53
N LEU A 36 -11.41 2.88 23.55
CA LEU A 36 -10.00 2.51 23.53
C LEU A 36 -9.56 1.83 24.82
N PHE A 37 -10.03 2.30 25.97
CA PHE A 37 -9.78 1.64 27.25
C PHE A 37 -10.39 0.23 27.28
N GLN A 38 -11.60 0.07 26.76
CA GLN A 38 -12.25 -1.24 26.67
C GLN A 38 -11.46 -2.20 25.76
N LEU A 39 -11.01 -1.72 24.60
CA LEU A 39 -10.16 -2.52 23.71
C LEU A 39 -8.87 -2.98 24.40
N ALA A 40 -8.16 -2.07 25.07
CA ALA A 40 -6.94 -2.41 25.81
C ALA A 40 -7.23 -3.42 26.92
N SER A 41 -8.29 -3.21 27.71
CA SER A 41 -8.68 -4.12 28.79
C SER A 41 -9.07 -5.51 28.30
N ASP A 42 -9.77 -5.59 27.17
CA ASP A 42 -10.14 -6.88 26.56
C ASP A 42 -8.90 -7.57 25.96
N THR A 43 -7.94 -6.81 25.43
CA THR A 43 -6.67 -7.34 24.93
C THR A 43 -5.85 -7.95 26.06
N ASP A 44 -5.73 -7.27 27.21
CA ASP A 44 -5.02 -7.79 28.39
C ASP A 44 -5.65 -9.08 28.94
N ARG A 45 -6.94 -9.28 28.70
CA ARG A 45 -7.70 -10.47 29.09
C ARG A 45 -7.70 -11.56 28.02
N SER A 46 -7.08 -11.32 26.87
CA SER A 46 -7.17 -12.17 25.67
C SER A 46 -8.62 -12.49 25.24
N ASP A 47 -9.57 -11.57 25.45
CA ASP A 47 -10.96 -11.77 25.01
C ASP A 47 -11.12 -11.40 23.53
N HIS A 48 -10.84 -12.38 22.66
CA HIS A 48 -10.87 -12.19 21.20
C HIS A 48 -12.23 -11.66 20.71
N VAL A 49 -13.34 -12.12 21.28
CA VAL A 49 -14.68 -11.76 20.82
C VAL A 49 -14.97 -10.28 21.10
N ARG A 50 -14.64 -9.82 22.31
CA ARG A 50 -14.84 -8.42 22.69
C ARG A 50 -13.86 -7.50 21.98
N CYS A 51 -12.59 -7.88 21.85
CA CYS A 51 -11.61 -7.11 21.07
C CYS A 51 -12.05 -6.93 19.63
N ARG A 52 -12.51 -8.00 18.96
CA ARG A 52 -13.03 -7.91 17.59
C ARG A 52 -14.23 -6.96 17.50
N LYS A 53 -15.14 -7.00 18.47
CA LYS A 53 -16.30 -6.08 18.52
C LYS A 53 -15.86 -4.63 18.68
N SER A 54 -14.90 -4.35 19.56
CA SER A 54 -14.34 -3.02 19.78
C SER A 54 -13.62 -2.50 18.51
N ALA A 55 -12.81 -3.34 17.86
CA ALA A 55 -12.16 -3.00 16.59
C ALA A 55 -13.18 -2.70 15.47
N ALA A 56 -14.24 -3.52 15.34
CA ALA A 56 -15.31 -3.29 14.38
C ALA A 56 -16.08 -1.99 14.66
N MET A 57 -16.28 -1.65 15.93
CA MET A 57 -16.88 -0.38 16.33
C MET A 57 -16.00 0.80 15.92
N ILE A 58 -14.69 0.74 16.18
CA ILE A 58 -13.72 1.78 15.77
C ILE A 58 -13.75 1.94 14.24
N ARG A 59 -13.68 0.84 13.48
CA ARG A 59 -13.74 0.85 12.02
C ARG A 59 -15.02 1.50 11.50
N THR A 60 -16.15 1.15 12.08
CA THR A 60 -17.46 1.72 11.73
C THR A 60 -17.50 3.23 12.01
N LEU A 61 -17.01 3.66 13.17
CA LEU A 61 -16.97 5.07 13.55
C LEU A 61 -16.05 5.89 12.65
N ALA A 62 -14.88 5.35 12.30
CA ALA A 62 -13.91 5.98 11.41
C ALA A 62 -14.44 6.10 9.97
N THR A 63 -15.18 5.11 9.50
CA THR A 63 -15.77 5.09 8.14
C THR A 63 -16.95 6.05 8.01
N LYS A 64 -17.74 6.21 9.08
CA LYS A 64 -18.92 7.10 9.09
C LYS A 64 -18.59 8.58 8.89
N SER A 65 -17.43 9.05 9.37
CA SER A 65 -17.08 10.47 9.27
C SER A 65 -15.59 10.72 9.38
N ASP A 66 -15.07 11.58 8.49
CA ASP A 66 -13.71 12.10 8.59
C ASP A 66 -13.42 12.84 9.90
N ARG A 67 -14.44 13.45 10.51
CA ARG A 67 -14.30 14.08 11.82
C ARG A 67 -14.03 13.03 12.90
N ASN A 68 -14.77 11.92 12.88
CA ASN A 68 -14.56 10.81 13.82
C ASN A 68 -13.20 10.16 13.60
N ARG A 69 -12.83 9.90 12.34
CA ARG A 69 -11.52 9.37 11.96
C ARG A 69 -10.37 10.21 12.51
N ARG A 70 -10.42 11.53 12.33
CA ARG A 70 -9.43 12.47 12.89
C ARG A 70 -9.42 12.48 14.42
N ARG A 71 -10.56 12.37 15.09
CA ARG A 71 -10.60 12.30 16.56
C ARG A 71 -9.99 10.99 17.08
N LEU A 72 -10.33 9.87 16.47
CA LEU A 72 -9.76 8.56 16.82
C LEU A 72 -8.24 8.57 16.66
N ALA A 73 -7.74 9.07 15.53
CA ALA A 73 -6.30 9.22 15.29
C ALA A 73 -5.63 10.10 16.37
N LYS A 74 -6.20 11.28 16.68
CA LYS A 74 -5.70 12.18 17.73
C LYS A 74 -5.74 11.59 19.15
N SER A 75 -6.55 10.57 19.37
CA SER A 75 -6.71 9.94 20.69
C SER A 75 -5.83 8.71 20.87
N GLY A 76 -4.88 8.46 19.95
CA GLY A 76 -3.97 7.32 20.04
C GLY A 76 -4.61 5.98 19.66
N ALA A 77 -5.73 5.97 18.93
CA ALA A 77 -6.40 4.73 18.55
C ALA A 77 -5.48 3.77 17.78
N ALA A 78 -4.58 4.30 16.96
CA ALA A 78 -3.63 3.50 16.18
C ALA A 78 -2.62 2.77 17.08
N CYS A 79 -2.12 3.40 18.15
CA CYS A 79 -1.23 2.77 19.13
C CYS A 79 -1.93 1.61 19.85
N VAL A 80 -3.17 1.81 20.31
CA VAL A 80 -3.95 0.76 21.01
C VAL A 80 -4.25 -0.42 20.07
N LEU A 81 -4.63 -0.14 18.82
CA LEU A 81 -4.87 -1.19 17.82
C LEU A 81 -3.58 -1.95 17.45
N ALA A 82 -2.45 -1.25 17.35
CA ALA A 82 -1.14 -1.86 17.08
C ALA A 82 -0.70 -2.78 18.23
N ALA A 83 -0.81 -2.33 19.47
CA ALA A 83 -0.53 -3.15 20.64
C ALA A 83 -1.44 -4.39 20.69
N ALA A 84 -2.75 -4.21 20.45
CA ALA A 84 -3.68 -5.33 20.36
C ALA A 84 -3.33 -6.32 19.24
N PHE A 85 -2.94 -5.81 18.07
CA PHE A 85 -2.49 -6.64 16.95
C PHE A 85 -1.26 -7.46 17.34
N ARG A 86 -0.24 -6.83 17.92
CA ARG A 86 0.98 -7.52 18.36
C ARG A 86 0.66 -8.62 19.38
N THR A 87 -0.15 -8.32 20.39
CA THR A 87 -0.54 -9.32 21.41
C THR A 87 -1.22 -10.52 20.79
N PHE A 88 -2.17 -10.32 19.88
CA PHE A 88 -2.86 -11.43 19.23
C PHE A 88 -2.05 -12.12 18.12
N ALA A 89 -1.09 -11.43 17.51
CA ALA A 89 -0.20 -12.06 16.53
C ALA A 89 0.76 -13.05 17.19
N ALA A 90 1.17 -12.77 18.44
CA ALA A 90 1.95 -13.70 19.25
C ALA A 90 1.11 -14.85 19.87
N ASP A 91 -0.22 -14.74 19.83
CA ASP A 91 -1.14 -15.75 20.36
C ASP A 91 -1.54 -16.76 19.28
N CYS A 92 -1.03 -17.98 19.38
CA CYS A 92 -1.32 -19.06 18.43
C CYS A 92 -2.82 -19.45 18.37
N SER A 93 -3.63 -19.06 19.35
CA SER A 93 -5.06 -19.34 19.38
C SER A 93 -5.92 -18.29 18.67
N ALA A 94 -5.34 -17.13 18.35
CA ALA A 94 -6.05 -16.04 17.68
C ALA A 94 -6.40 -16.40 16.22
N SER A 95 -7.65 -16.13 15.83
CA SER A 95 -8.07 -16.34 14.44
C SER A 95 -7.61 -15.19 13.53
N LEU A 96 -7.43 -15.47 12.24
CA LEU A 96 -7.14 -14.41 11.26
C LEU A 96 -8.28 -13.39 11.14
N ASP A 97 -9.51 -13.73 11.54
CA ASP A 97 -10.67 -12.84 11.47
C ASP A 97 -10.57 -11.66 12.43
N ILE A 98 -10.09 -11.89 13.66
CA ILE A 98 -9.86 -10.79 14.62
C ILE A 98 -8.69 -9.92 14.18
N LEU A 99 -7.59 -10.55 13.75
CA LEU A 99 -6.39 -9.85 13.30
C LEU A 99 -6.69 -9.00 12.05
N SER A 100 -7.47 -9.53 11.11
CA SER A 100 -7.93 -8.79 9.94
C SER A 100 -8.83 -7.61 10.32
N GLU A 101 -9.75 -7.79 11.27
CA GLU A 101 -10.62 -6.71 11.76
C GLU A 101 -9.80 -5.58 12.43
N ILE A 102 -8.80 -5.94 13.23
CA ILE A 102 -7.88 -4.98 13.86
C ILE A 102 -7.08 -4.22 12.80
N LEU A 103 -6.50 -4.90 11.81
CA LEU A 103 -5.78 -4.24 10.70
C LEU A 103 -6.70 -3.31 9.90
N SER A 104 -7.92 -3.74 9.60
CA SER A 104 -8.90 -2.91 8.90
C SER A 104 -9.25 -1.64 9.68
N ALA A 105 -9.36 -1.71 11.01
CA ALA A 105 -9.53 -0.52 11.84
C ALA A 105 -8.27 0.36 11.84
N LEU A 106 -7.09 -0.26 11.99
CA LEU A 106 -5.79 0.42 12.05
C LEU A 106 -5.55 1.27 10.80
N VAL A 107 -5.75 0.71 9.61
CA VAL A 107 -5.58 1.42 8.32
C VAL A 107 -6.38 2.73 8.23
N LEU A 108 -7.51 2.84 8.94
CA LEU A 108 -8.35 4.03 8.91
C LEU A 108 -7.87 5.14 9.84
N VAL A 109 -7.24 4.78 10.96
CA VAL A 109 -6.86 5.73 12.02
C VAL A 109 -5.35 5.96 12.11
N TYR A 110 -4.58 5.27 11.28
CA TYR A 110 -3.13 5.32 11.22
C TYR A 110 -2.58 6.74 10.89
N PRO A 111 -1.78 7.37 11.77
CA PRO A 111 -1.02 8.58 11.45
C PRO A 111 0.28 8.23 10.69
N ILE A 112 0.63 9.00 9.65
CA ILE A 112 1.73 8.66 8.71
C ILE A 112 3.12 8.68 9.38
N ASP A 113 3.29 9.36 10.52
CA ASP A 113 4.59 9.77 11.04
C ASP A 113 4.89 9.24 12.47
N ASP A 114 4.23 8.16 12.91
CA ASP A 114 4.39 7.63 14.27
C ASP A 114 5.21 6.32 14.29
N GLU A 115 6.49 6.48 14.65
CA GLU A 115 7.50 5.42 14.71
C GLU A 115 7.12 4.31 15.71
N GLU A 116 6.51 4.66 16.84
CA GLU A 116 6.18 3.70 17.89
C GLU A 116 5.20 2.64 17.37
N ILE A 117 4.26 3.05 16.52
CA ILE A 117 3.25 2.15 15.93
C ILE A 117 3.91 1.12 15.01
N PHE A 118 4.91 1.53 14.23
CA PHE A 118 5.62 0.64 13.32
C PHE A 118 6.51 -0.35 14.05
N CYS A 119 7.14 0.06 15.15
CA CYS A 119 7.89 -0.84 16.02
C CYS A 119 6.98 -1.91 16.66
N GLU A 120 5.74 -1.56 17.04
CA GLU A 120 4.78 -2.50 17.61
C GLU A 120 4.31 -3.55 16.58
N ILE A 121 3.89 -3.12 15.38
CA ILE A 121 3.35 -4.03 14.34
C ILE A 121 4.42 -4.64 13.43
N GLY A 122 5.66 -4.16 13.52
CA GLY A 122 6.81 -4.61 12.73
C GLY A 122 7.55 -5.82 13.32
N THR A 123 7.04 -6.38 14.41
CA THR A 123 7.58 -7.60 15.03
C THR A 123 7.52 -8.80 14.09
N PRO A 124 8.44 -9.79 14.19
CA PRO A 124 8.44 -10.97 13.33
C PRO A 124 7.10 -11.71 13.30
N GLU A 125 6.46 -11.90 14.46
CA GLU A 125 5.16 -12.56 14.61
C GLU A 125 4.06 -11.78 13.90
N SER A 126 4.07 -10.45 14.06
CA SER A 126 3.12 -9.56 13.37
C SER A 126 3.29 -9.61 11.86
N LEU A 127 4.53 -9.59 11.37
CA LEU A 127 4.83 -9.69 9.93
C LEU A 127 4.38 -11.03 9.35
N ASP A 128 4.64 -12.14 10.04
CA ASP A 128 4.18 -13.48 9.64
C ASP A 128 2.66 -13.53 9.51
N VAL A 129 1.94 -12.97 10.50
CA VAL A 129 0.47 -12.89 10.47
C VAL A 129 -0.03 -11.98 9.36
N ILE A 130 0.59 -10.82 9.13
CA ILE A 130 0.23 -9.92 8.02
C ILE A 130 0.38 -10.66 6.68
N VAL A 131 1.45 -11.43 6.49
CA VAL A 131 1.65 -12.23 5.28
C VAL A 131 0.65 -13.37 5.19
N SER A 132 0.28 -14.00 6.31
CA SER A 132 -0.78 -15.02 6.36
C SER A 132 -2.13 -14.45 5.92
N ILE A 133 -2.52 -13.27 6.43
CA ILE A 133 -3.75 -12.56 6.00
C ILE A 133 -3.66 -12.20 4.51
N LEU A 134 -2.50 -11.78 4.01
CA LEU A 134 -2.33 -11.49 2.60
C LEU A 134 -2.48 -12.75 1.71
N LYS A 135 -2.08 -13.92 2.21
CA LYS A 135 -2.17 -15.21 1.50
C LYS A 135 -3.59 -15.77 1.48
N SER A 136 -4.27 -15.78 2.63
CA SER A 136 -5.51 -16.54 2.84
C SER A 136 -6.70 -15.72 3.32
N GLY A 137 -6.52 -14.43 3.62
CA GLY A 137 -7.60 -13.55 4.04
C GLY A 137 -8.61 -13.27 2.93
N ASP A 138 -9.74 -12.67 3.30
CA ASP A 138 -10.71 -12.15 2.35
C ASP A 138 -10.18 -10.88 1.64
N GLU A 139 -10.88 -10.38 0.63
CA GLU A 139 -10.40 -9.23 -0.15
C GLU A 139 -10.19 -7.97 0.71
N SER A 140 -11.02 -7.77 1.74
CA SER A 140 -10.87 -6.67 2.69
C SER A 140 -9.64 -6.86 3.59
N GLY A 141 -9.43 -8.07 4.10
CA GLY A 141 -8.26 -8.45 4.89
C GLY A 141 -6.97 -8.29 4.09
N LYS A 142 -6.90 -8.82 2.88
CA LYS A 142 -5.74 -8.67 1.97
C LYS A 142 -5.42 -7.21 1.70
N LEU A 143 -6.44 -6.40 1.39
CA LEU A 143 -6.26 -4.96 1.16
C LEU A 143 -5.72 -4.26 2.40
N SER A 144 -6.24 -4.59 3.59
CA SER A 144 -5.78 -4.01 4.84
C SER A 144 -4.33 -4.42 5.14
N ALA A 145 -4.01 -5.71 4.99
CA ALA A 145 -2.68 -6.26 5.18
C ALA A 145 -1.64 -5.61 4.25
N VAL A 146 -1.92 -5.52 2.95
CA VAL A 146 -0.97 -4.90 2.01
C VAL A 146 -0.80 -3.40 2.27
N LEU A 147 -1.84 -2.70 2.71
CA LEU A 147 -1.75 -1.28 3.04
C LEU A 147 -0.90 -1.04 4.29
N VAL A 148 -1.05 -1.86 5.32
CA VAL A 148 -0.19 -1.80 6.53
C VAL A 148 1.24 -2.17 6.18
N LEU A 149 1.43 -3.28 5.46
CA LEU A 149 2.76 -3.72 5.04
C LEU A 149 3.48 -2.65 4.22
N LYS A 150 2.78 -1.98 3.31
CA LYS A 150 3.32 -0.84 2.55
C LYS A 150 3.87 0.23 3.47
N GLN A 151 3.15 0.58 4.53
CA GLN A 151 3.63 1.60 5.47
C GLN A 151 4.86 1.12 6.24
N ILE A 152 4.84 -0.11 6.74
CA ILE A 152 5.99 -0.72 7.45
C ILE A 152 7.27 -0.67 6.61
N VAL A 153 7.20 -1.13 5.35
CA VAL A 153 8.39 -1.22 4.49
C VAL A 153 8.85 0.12 3.92
N SER A 154 7.97 1.13 3.91
CA SER A 154 8.31 2.50 3.53
C SER A 154 8.91 3.29 4.69
N PHE A 155 8.62 2.90 5.93
CA PHE A 155 9.05 3.61 7.13
C PHE A 155 10.53 3.35 7.45
N ASP A 156 10.91 2.08 7.55
CA ASP A 156 12.25 1.69 7.99
C ASP A 156 12.85 0.55 7.14
N GLY A 157 14.16 0.67 6.89
CA GLY A 157 14.91 -0.28 6.07
C GLY A 157 15.17 -1.61 6.77
N ASP A 158 15.30 -1.64 8.10
CA ASP A 158 15.40 -2.88 8.89
C ASP A 158 14.08 -3.64 8.87
N LEU A 159 12.95 -2.95 9.07
CA LEU A 159 11.61 -3.53 8.95
C LEU A 159 11.33 -4.06 7.54
N ALA A 160 11.75 -3.32 6.50
CA ALA A 160 11.67 -3.81 5.11
C ALA A 160 12.47 -5.10 4.91
N ARG A 161 13.69 -5.18 5.45
CA ARG A 161 14.53 -6.38 5.39
C ARG A 161 13.94 -7.55 6.19
N ALA A 162 13.34 -7.28 7.35
CA ALA A 162 12.64 -8.28 8.15
C ALA A 162 11.45 -8.86 7.38
N ALA A 163 10.58 -8.00 6.83
CA ALA A 163 9.44 -8.41 6.01
C ALA A 163 9.88 -9.24 4.79
N ALA A 164 10.98 -8.85 4.14
CA ALA A 164 11.50 -9.58 2.98
C ALA A 164 12.00 -11.00 3.27
N ARG A 165 12.28 -11.33 4.54
CA ARG A 165 12.67 -12.69 4.97
C ARG A 165 11.47 -13.59 5.24
N ILE A 166 10.26 -13.04 5.28
CA ILE A 166 9.03 -13.82 5.47
C ILE A 166 8.75 -14.65 4.23
N ASP A 167 8.68 -15.97 4.42
CA ASP A 167 8.50 -16.91 3.33
C ASP A 167 7.17 -16.70 2.60
N GLY A 168 7.21 -16.73 1.27
CA GLY A 168 6.03 -16.60 0.42
C GLY A 168 5.49 -15.17 0.28
N LEU A 169 6.10 -14.15 0.91
CA LEU A 169 5.64 -12.76 0.77
C LEU A 169 5.66 -12.32 -0.70
N PHE A 170 6.77 -12.54 -1.40
CA PHE A 170 6.93 -12.10 -2.78
C PHE A 170 5.97 -12.76 -3.75
N GLU A 171 5.80 -14.08 -3.63
CA GLU A 171 4.87 -14.86 -4.41
C GLU A 171 3.45 -14.35 -4.21
N THR A 172 3.10 -14.01 -2.97
CA THR A 172 1.79 -13.46 -2.62
C THR A 172 1.58 -12.06 -3.20
N LEU A 173 2.59 -11.18 -3.13
CA LEU A 173 2.53 -9.85 -3.74
C LEU A 173 2.35 -9.93 -5.25
N LEU A 174 3.12 -10.76 -5.94
CA LEU A 174 3.01 -10.93 -7.39
C LEU A 174 1.66 -11.51 -7.80
N LYS A 175 1.14 -12.46 -7.02
CA LYS A 175 -0.22 -12.96 -7.21
C LYS A 175 -1.24 -11.83 -7.07
N LEU A 176 -1.14 -10.98 -6.05
CA LEU A 176 -2.05 -9.83 -5.87
C LEU A 176 -1.97 -8.83 -7.03
N ILE A 177 -0.77 -8.57 -7.55
CA ILE A 177 -0.55 -7.62 -8.64
C ILE A 177 -1.14 -8.14 -9.96
N THR A 178 -0.94 -9.43 -10.24
CA THR A 178 -1.35 -10.07 -11.50
C THR A 178 -2.80 -10.54 -11.49
N ASP A 179 -3.40 -10.74 -10.32
CA ASP A 179 -4.77 -11.20 -10.18
C ASP A 179 -5.77 -10.18 -10.77
N PRO A 180 -6.58 -10.56 -11.78
CA PRO A 180 -7.54 -9.64 -12.41
C PRO A 180 -8.63 -9.14 -11.44
N ILE A 181 -8.93 -9.90 -10.38
CA ILE A 181 -10.02 -9.59 -9.44
C ILE A 181 -9.56 -8.60 -8.36
N SER A 182 -8.25 -8.55 -8.09
CA SER A 182 -7.68 -7.67 -7.08
C SER A 182 -7.92 -6.19 -7.41
N THR A 183 -8.32 -5.42 -6.38
CA THR A 183 -8.62 -3.99 -6.54
C THR A 183 -7.40 -3.19 -7.00
N THR A 184 -7.61 -2.14 -7.79
CA THR A 184 -6.53 -1.22 -8.23
C THR A 184 -5.72 -0.69 -7.06
N ARG A 185 -6.39 -0.40 -5.93
CA ARG A 185 -5.74 0.07 -4.70
C ARG A 185 -4.82 -1.00 -4.10
N GLY A 186 -5.28 -2.26 -4.06
CA GLY A 186 -4.48 -3.40 -3.59
C GLY A 186 -3.26 -3.66 -4.47
N LYS A 187 -3.45 -3.67 -5.81
CA LYS A 187 -2.36 -3.83 -6.78
C LYS A 187 -1.27 -2.77 -6.63
N LYS A 188 -1.66 -1.50 -6.58
CA LYS A 188 -0.73 -0.38 -6.38
C LYS A 188 0.01 -0.47 -5.05
N ALA A 189 -0.69 -0.84 -3.97
CA ALA A 189 -0.06 -1.05 -2.68
C ALA A 189 0.97 -2.19 -2.74
N ALA A 190 0.64 -3.32 -3.38
CA ALA A 190 1.58 -4.43 -3.55
C ALA A 190 2.78 -4.08 -4.44
N GLN A 191 2.59 -3.30 -5.50
CA GLN A 191 3.69 -2.79 -6.32
C GLN A 191 4.64 -1.94 -5.48
N LEU A 192 4.11 -0.98 -4.69
CA LEU A 192 4.91 -0.17 -3.79
C LEU A 192 5.67 -1.02 -2.76
N VAL A 193 5.01 -2.00 -2.15
CA VAL A 193 5.67 -2.95 -1.24
C VAL A 193 6.81 -3.66 -1.96
N ALA A 194 6.57 -4.25 -3.14
CA ALA A 194 7.59 -4.94 -3.90
C ALA A 194 8.78 -4.04 -4.26
N PHE A 195 8.53 -2.77 -4.60
CA PHE A 195 9.58 -1.81 -4.93
C PHE A 195 10.39 -1.38 -3.70
N HIS A 196 9.75 -1.15 -2.55
CA HIS A 196 10.45 -0.85 -1.31
C HIS A 196 11.31 -2.04 -0.85
N LEU A 197 10.75 -3.26 -0.88
CA LEU A 197 11.49 -4.46 -0.53
C LEU A 197 12.66 -4.70 -1.50
N ALA A 198 12.47 -4.46 -2.81
CA ALA A 198 13.55 -4.55 -3.79
C ALA A 198 14.63 -3.48 -3.57
N SER A 199 14.25 -2.25 -3.22
CA SER A 199 15.18 -1.14 -2.96
C SER A 199 16.05 -1.38 -1.71
N SER A 200 15.46 -1.96 -0.66
CA SER A 200 16.13 -2.28 0.61
C SER A 200 16.77 -3.68 0.64
N SER A 201 16.71 -4.41 -0.48
CA SER A 201 17.14 -5.80 -0.55
C SER A 201 18.65 -5.97 -0.42
N GLU A 202 19.10 -7.02 0.27
CA GLU A 202 20.48 -7.49 0.21
C GLU A 202 20.80 -8.07 -1.18
N GLU A 203 22.08 -8.23 -1.53
CA GLU A 203 22.48 -8.66 -2.89
C GLU A 203 21.88 -10.03 -3.30
N TRP A 204 21.88 -11.00 -2.38
CA TRP A 204 21.28 -12.32 -2.63
C TRP A 204 19.77 -12.24 -2.88
N MET A 205 19.11 -11.29 -2.24
CA MET A 205 17.67 -11.08 -2.34
C MET A 205 17.32 -10.31 -3.62
N ALA A 206 18.16 -9.36 -4.05
CA ALA A 206 18.03 -8.69 -5.34
C ALA A 206 18.00 -9.70 -6.49
N ALA A 207 18.87 -10.71 -6.48
CA ALA A 207 18.85 -11.78 -7.48
C ALA A 207 17.53 -12.58 -7.48
N ARG A 208 16.95 -12.86 -6.30
CA ARG A 208 15.63 -13.49 -6.18
C ARG A 208 14.55 -12.62 -6.84
N PHE A 209 14.50 -11.33 -6.53
CA PHE A 209 13.56 -10.40 -7.14
C PHE A 209 13.66 -10.35 -8.67
N VAL A 210 14.89 -10.33 -9.20
CA VAL A 210 15.09 -10.33 -10.64
C VAL A 210 14.55 -11.61 -11.28
N ARG A 211 14.78 -12.78 -10.66
CA ARG A 211 14.24 -14.08 -11.15
C ARG A 211 12.71 -14.10 -11.14
N MET A 212 12.10 -13.45 -10.15
CA MET A 212 10.65 -13.32 -10.01
C MET A 212 10.02 -12.28 -10.94
N GLY A 213 10.81 -11.63 -11.82
CA GLY A 213 10.29 -10.74 -12.86
C GLY A 213 10.04 -9.29 -12.42
N VAL A 214 10.53 -8.88 -11.24
CA VAL A 214 10.29 -7.53 -10.72
C VAL A 214 10.86 -6.43 -11.62
N VAL A 215 11.92 -6.69 -12.38
CA VAL A 215 12.48 -5.72 -13.36
C VAL A 215 11.43 -5.31 -14.39
N SER A 216 10.68 -6.26 -14.96
CA SER A 216 9.61 -5.93 -15.93
C SER A 216 8.48 -5.15 -15.27
N LEU A 217 8.05 -5.58 -14.08
CA LEU A 217 7.01 -4.89 -13.31
C LEU A 217 7.39 -3.43 -13.00
N VAL A 218 8.64 -3.18 -12.62
CA VAL A 218 9.18 -1.84 -12.37
C VAL A 218 9.11 -0.99 -13.64
N LEU A 219 9.57 -1.53 -14.76
CA LEU A 219 9.59 -0.80 -16.04
C LEU A 219 8.19 -0.48 -16.55
N GLU A 220 7.26 -1.43 -16.46
CA GLU A 220 5.84 -1.23 -16.78
C GLU A 220 5.23 -0.15 -15.88
N SER A 221 5.48 -0.21 -14.58
CA SER A 221 4.98 0.79 -13.63
C SER A 221 5.56 2.18 -13.87
N LEU A 222 6.80 2.28 -14.37
CA LEU A 222 7.41 3.56 -14.72
C LEU A 222 6.76 4.21 -15.94
N VAL A 223 6.18 3.44 -16.87
CA VAL A 223 5.40 3.98 -18.00
C VAL A 223 4.17 4.72 -17.47
N ASP A 224 3.47 4.15 -16.48
CA ASP A 224 2.21 4.68 -15.94
C ASP A 224 2.38 5.71 -14.80
N SER A 225 3.62 5.90 -14.32
CA SER A 225 3.94 6.69 -13.12
C SER A 225 3.84 8.23 -13.27
N GLU A 226 3.29 8.76 -14.36
CA GLU A 226 3.21 10.22 -14.58
C GLU A 226 2.31 10.94 -13.55
N SER A 227 1.28 10.25 -13.05
CA SER A 227 0.34 10.81 -12.07
C SER A 227 0.78 10.60 -10.61
N GLU A 228 1.71 9.69 -10.35
CA GLU A 228 2.05 9.22 -9.00
C GLU A 228 3.56 9.25 -8.77
N LYS A 229 4.08 10.44 -8.42
CA LYS A 229 5.51 10.68 -8.16
C LYS A 229 6.14 9.63 -7.22
N ARG A 230 5.44 9.26 -6.14
CA ARG A 230 5.93 8.27 -5.15
C ARG A 230 6.16 6.88 -5.75
N VAL A 231 5.28 6.43 -6.64
CA VAL A 231 5.44 5.14 -7.34
C VAL A 231 6.64 5.19 -8.27
N GLY A 232 6.80 6.30 -9.00
CA GLY A 232 7.96 6.51 -9.89
C GLY A 232 9.30 6.51 -9.14
N GLU A 233 9.39 7.21 -8.02
CA GLU A 233 10.61 7.25 -7.19
C GLU A 233 10.96 5.88 -6.59
N ALA A 234 9.96 5.17 -6.04
CA ALA A 234 10.16 3.82 -5.51
C ALA A 234 10.57 2.83 -6.62
N ALA A 235 9.94 2.92 -7.80
CA ALA A 235 10.27 2.08 -8.94
C ALA A 235 11.69 2.34 -9.48
N LEU A 236 12.12 3.60 -9.57
CA LEU A 236 13.50 3.94 -9.95
C LEU A 236 14.52 3.45 -8.92
N SER A 237 14.23 3.59 -7.64
CA SER A 237 15.09 3.10 -6.54
C SER A 237 15.24 1.58 -6.61
N ALA A 238 14.13 0.87 -6.87
CA ALA A 238 14.14 -0.57 -7.08
C ALA A 238 14.96 -0.94 -8.32
N LEU A 239 14.80 -0.22 -9.44
CA LEU A 239 15.55 -0.48 -10.66
C LEU A 239 17.07 -0.34 -10.46
N ASP A 240 17.52 0.72 -9.77
CA ASP A 240 18.94 0.91 -9.45
C ASP A 240 19.47 -0.26 -8.61
N ARG A 241 18.72 -0.64 -7.56
CA ARG A 241 19.13 -1.73 -6.68
C ARG A 241 19.21 -3.06 -7.41
N LEU A 242 18.19 -3.39 -8.22
CA LEU A 242 18.15 -4.62 -9.01
C LEU A 242 19.27 -4.65 -10.05
N CYS A 243 19.61 -3.53 -10.68
CA CYS A 243 20.75 -3.42 -11.60
C CYS A 243 22.13 -3.47 -10.92
N GLY A 244 22.16 -3.53 -9.58
CA GLY A 244 23.38 -3.81 -8.82
C GLY A 244 24.00 -5.18 -9.17
N CYS A 245 23.19 -6.20 -9.44
CA CYS A 245 23.66 -7.53 -9.80
C CYS A 245 23.70 -7.76 -11.32
N GLU A 246 24.50 -8.73 -11.78
CA GLU A 246 24.64 -9.05 -13.21
C GLU A 246 23.33 -9.47 -13.86
N LEU A 247 22.57 -10.34 -13.18
CA LEU A 247 21.28 -10.83 -13.67
C LEU A 247 20.28 -9.70 -13.87
N GLY A 248 20.26 -8.72 -12.95
CA GLY A 248 19.36 -7.56 -13.04
C GLY A 248 19.69 -6.69 -14.25
N ARG A 249 20.99 -6.45 -14.51
CA ARG A 249 21.43 -5.73 -15.72
C ARG A 249 21.03 -6.47 -16.99
N GLU A 250 21.24 -7.77 -17.04
CA GLU A 250 20.86 -8.59 -18.19
C GLU A 250 19.35 -8.50 -18.47
N LYS A 251 18.51 -8.64 -17.43
CA LYS A 251 17.05 -8.53 -17.56
C LYS A 251 16.60 -7.12 -17.97
N ALA A 252 17.19 -6.08 -17.38
CA ALA A 252 16.88 -4.70 -17.76
C ALA A 252 17.25 -4.45 -19.23
N TYR A 253 18.43 -4.85 -19.68
CA TYR A 253 18.82 -4.71 -21.09
C TYR A 253 18.02 -5.55 -22.08
N GLY A 254 17.51 -6.69 -21.62
CA GLY A 254 16.62 -7.54 -22.41
C GLY A 254 15.23 -6.96 -22.59
N ASN A 255 14.81 -5.99 -21.75
CA ASN A 255 13.48 -5.41 -21.81
C ASN A 255 13.44 -4.20 -22.75
N ALA A 256 12.50 -4.22 -23.71
CA ALA A 256 12.33 -3.18 -24.72
C ALA A 256 11.92 -1.82 -24.13
N LEU A 257 11.29 -1.79 -22.95
CA LEU A 257 10.85 -0.57 -22.28
C LEU A 257 11.98 0.21 -21.61
N THR A 258 13.11 -0.45 -21.32
CA THR A 258 14.18 0.14 -20.49
C THR A 258 14.71 1.44 -21.04
N VAL A 259 15.13 1.47 -22.31
CA VAL A 259 15.71 2.68 -22.91
C VAL A 259 14.66 3.79 -23.06
N PRO A 260 13.46 3.55 -23.65
CA PRO A 260 12.43 4.57 -23.76
C PRO A 260 12.01 5.17 -22.41
N VAL A 261 11.81 4.33 -21.39
CA VAL A 261 11.40 4.78 -20.06
C VAL A 261 12.47 5.64 -19.40
N LEU A 262 13.74 5.20 -19.43
CA LEU A 262 14.84 5.96 -18.83
C LEU A 262 15.08 7.28 -19.55
N VAL A 263 15.07 7.29 -20.88
CA VAL A 263 15.19 8.52 -21.69
C VAL A 263 14.05 9.48 -21.31
N LYS A 264 12.80 9.01 -21.32
CA LYS A 264 11.65 9.83 -20.94
C LYS A 264 11.77 10.38 -19.51
N LYS A 265 12.23 9.57 -18.55
CA LYS A 265 12.44 10.00 -17.16
C LYS A 265 13.66 10.91 -16.99
N ILE A 266 14.63 10.93 -17.91
CA ILE A 266 15.74 11.90 -17.89
C ILE A 266 15.27 13.26 -18.43
N PHE A 267 14.53 13.26 -19.54
CA PHE A 267 14.10 14.50 -20.21
C PHE A 267 12.81 15.12 -19.64
N GLY A 268 11.97 14.34 -18.96
CA GLY A 268 10.68 14.79 -18.44
C GLY A 268 10.72 15.54 -17.09
N PHE A 269 11.86 15.56 -16.39
CA PHE A 269 11.97 16.25 -15.09
C PHE A 269 12.69 17.59 -15.25
N GLN A 270 11.95 18.67 -15.51
CA GLN A 270 12.50 20.03 -15.57
C GLN A 270 12.98 20.58 -14.20
N THR A 271 12.84 19.85 -13.09
CA THR A 271 13.18 20.34 -11.74
C THR A 271 13.99 19.38 -10.87
N TRP A 272 14.92 18.57 -11.41
CA TRP A 272 15.90 17.86 -10.56
C TRP A 272 17.27 17.69 -11.26
N GLN A 273 17.89 18.81 -11.64
CA GLN A 273 19.24 18.75 -12.21
C GLN A 273 20.26 18.47 -11.09
N LEU A 274 21.22 17.59 -11.40
CA LEU A 274 22.42 17.21 -10.65
C LEU A 274 22.32 15.92 -9.80
N THR A 275 21.61 15.84 -8.68
CA THR A 275 21.74 14.68 -7.75
C THR A 275 21.33 13.34 -8.37
N TRP A 276 20.24 13.33 -9.15
CA TRP A 276 19.77 12.13 -9.86
C TRP A 276 20.53 11.85 -11.15
N LEU A 277 21.10 12.87 -11.80
CA LEU A 277 21.99 12.66 -12.95
C LEU A 277 23.25 11.93 -12.49
N TYR A 278 23.80 12.22 -11.30
CA TYR A 278 24.91 11.45 -10.73
C TYR A 278 24.51 10.03 -10.35
N LEU A 279 23.32 9.83 -9.76
CA LEU A 279 22.81 8.50 -9.43
C LEU A 279 22.58 7.67 -10.70
N LEU A 280 21.83 8.20 -11.67
CA LEU A 280 21.56 7.58 -12.96
C LEU A 280 22.80 7.45 -13.83
N CYS A 281 23.77 8.37 -13.83
CA CYS A 281 25.04 8.16 -14.51
C CYS A 281 25.85 7.05 -13.83
N GLY A 282 25.84 6.96 -12.49
CA GLY A 282 26.42 5.84 -11.75
C GLY A 282 25.75 4.50 -12.05
N SER A 283 24.41 4.49 -12.12
CA SER A 283 23.59 3.34 -12.50
C SER A 283 23.78 2.99 -13.97
N CYS A 284 23.76 3.95 -14.90
CA CYS A 284 24.00 3.79 -16.33
C CYS A 284 25.43 3.30 -16.62
N VAL A 285 26.43 3.76 -15.85
CA VAL A 285 27.81 3.24 -15.90
C VAL A 285 27.89 1.82 -15.34
N ARG A 286 27.17 1.50 -14.26
CA ARG A 286 27.04 0.12 -13.74
C ARG A 286 26.34 -0.80 -14.74
N ILE A 287 25.25 -0.33 -15.32
CA ILE A 287 24.46 -0.95 -16.39
C ILE A 287 25.42 -1.20 -17.57
N GLY A 288 26.15 -0.19 -18.06
CA GLY A 288 27.06 -0.22 -19.21
C GLY A 288 28.30 -1.13 -19.10
N LYS A 289 28.69 -1.59 -17.91
CA LYS A 289 29.89 -2.44 -17.73
C LYS A 289 29.69 -3.91 -18.17
N GLY A 290 28.46 -4.33 -18.49
CA GLY A 290 28.16 -5.67 -18.99
C GLY A 290 28.23 -5.80 -20.52
N ARG A 291 29.41 -6.18 -21.04
CA ARG A 291 29.73 -6.51 -22.46
C ARG A 291 29.83 -5.34 -23.45
N LYS A 292 31.06 -5.11 -23.91
CA LYS A 292 31.50 -4.23 -25.04
C LYS A 292 30.84 -4.49 -26.42
N LYS A 293 29.80 -5.30 -26.55
CA LYS A 293 29.23 -5.72 -27.86
C LYS A 293 27.84 -5.13 -28.20
N LYS A 294 27.33 -4.14 -27.47
CA LYS A 294 26.05 -3.47 -27.80
C LYS A 294 26.13 -1.93 -27.85
N VAL A 295 27.32 -1.37 -28.09
CA VAL A 295 27.49 0.06 -28.39
C VAL A 295 26.79 0.45 -29.70
N ASP A 296 26.50 -0.52 -30.59
CA ASP A 296 25.79 -0.31 -31.86
C ASP A 296 24.33 0.15 -31.71
N VAL A 297 23.67 -0.14 -30.58
CA VAL A 297 22.29 0.31 -30.35
C VAL A 297 22.26 1.81 -30.04
N TRP A 298 23.23 2.27 -29.25
CA TRP A 298 23.39 3.70 -28.94
C TRP A 298 23.78 4.52 -30.18
N TRP A 299 24.62 3.96 -31.06
CA TRP A 299 25.01 4.62 -32.31
C TRP A 299 23.85 4.68 -33.33
N LYS A 300 22.99 3.67 -33.36
CA LYS A 300 21.79 3.67 -34.22
C LYS A 300 20.70 4.63 -33.74
N LEU A 301 20.50 4.79 -32.43
CA LEU A 301 19.49 5.72 -31.90
C LEU A 301 19.89 7.19 -32.11
N SER A 302 21.18 7.52 -32.03
CA SER A 302 21.68 8.85 -32.39
C SER A 302 21.47 9.19 -33.87
N LYS A 303 21.51 8.18 -34.77
CA LYS A 303 21.22 8.36 -36.21
C LYS A 303 19.74 8.46 -36.56
N LEU A 304 18.84 8.10 -35.65
CA LEU A 304 17.38 8.11 -35.87
C LEU A 304 16.70 9.41 -35.39
N GLY A 305 17.46 10.42 -34.97
CA GLY A 305 16.93 11.76 -34.67
C GLY A 305 16.05 11.84 -33.42
N PHE A 306 16.26 10.95 -32.45
CA PHE A 306 15.58 10.98 -31.13
C PHE A 306 16.39 11.68 -30.03
N LEU A 307 17.42 12.45 -30.42
CA LEU A 307 18.14 13.41 -29.58
C LEU A 307 18.00 14.81 -30.18
#